data_AF-A0A2S9Q814-F1
#
_entry.id   AF-A0A2S9Q814-F1
#
_cell.length_a   1.000
_cell.length_b   1.000
_cell.length_c   1.000
_cell.angle_alpha   90.00
_cell.angle_beta   90.00
_cell.angle_gamma   90.00
#
_symmetry.space_group_name_H-M   'P 1'
#
loop_
_entity.id
_entity.type
_entity.pdbx_description
1 polymer ?
#
loop_
_entity_poly.entity_id
_entity_poly.type
_entity_poly.pdbx_seq_one_letter_code
_entity_poly.pdbx_strand_id
1 'polypeptide(L)'
;MTDADGNPSGRPRSPRRRPGTAPKSASTGLGEAFLAALHADFLAHGAGAIERVRLDNPTAYIKLCDALLPKDVASPLDERGLSDEELDRRIGEILRQCQSAGLEIGTAQAAR
;
A
#
# COMPACT_ATOMS: atom_id res chain seq x y z
N MET A 1 8.33 -77.25 -0.36
CA MET A 1 9.57 -76.55 0.02
C MET A 1 9.32 -75.07 -0.23
N THR A 2 9.27 -74.26 0.83
CA THR A 2 9.11 -72.80 0.78
C THR A 2 10.48 -72.16 1.01
N ASP A 3 10.94 -71.34 0.08
CA ASP A 3 11.96 -70.30 0.31
C ASP A 3 11.26 -68.98 -0.07
N ALA A 4 10.97 -68.03 0.84
CA ALA A 4 11.86 -67.20 1.64
C ALA A 4 12.67 -66.17 0.81
N ASP A 5 11.98 -65.35 0.00
CA ASP A 5 12.33 -63.97 -0.43
C ASP A 5 11.35 -63.60 -1.57
N GLY A 6 10.33 -62.76 -1.41
CA GLY A 6 10.50 -61.32 -1.20
C GLY A 6 10.03 -60.55 -2.44
N ASN A 7 8.73 -60.25 -2.50
CA ASN A 7 8.08 -59.15 -3.25
C ASN A 7 8.13 -59.14 -4.80
N PRO A 8 6.99 -59.34 -5.51
CA PRO A 8 6.92 -59.08 -6.94
C PRO A 8 6.39 -57.67 -7.25
N SER A 9 7.02 -57.08 -8.27
CA SER A 9 6.50 -56.03 -9.17
C SER A 9 6.88 -54.57 -8.83
N GLY A 10 7.74 -54.05 -9.72
CA GLY A 10 8.37 -52.74 -9.63
C GLY A 10 7.40 -51.58 -9.76
N ARG A 11 7.53 -50.61 -8.85
CA ARG A 11 6.99 -49.27 -9.05
C ARG A 11 7.86 -48.53 -10.07
N PRO A 12 7.28 -47.88 -11.10
CA PRO A 12 8.07 -47.08 -12.01
C PRO A 12 8.67 -45.90 -11.23
N ARG A 13 9.99 -45.71 -11.35
CA ARG A 13 10.66 -44.53 -10.79
C ARG A 13 10.18 -43.30 -11.56
N SER A 14 9.39 -42.45 -10.91
CA SER A 14 8.96 -41.17 -11.46
C SER A 14 10.17 -40.36 -11.96
N PRO A 15 10.08 -39.66 -13.10
CA PRO A 15 11.22 -38.91 -13.61
C PRO A 15 11.58 -37.78 -12.63
N ARG A 16 12.88 -37.62 -12.38
CA ARG A 16 13.46 -36.53 -11.59
C ARG A 16 12.87 -35.20 -12.06
N ARG A 17 12.10 -34.56 -11.17
CA ARG A 17 11.61 -33.19 -11.34
C ARG A 17 12.82 -32.28 -11.57
N ARG A 18 12.88 -31.60 -12.71
CA ARG A 18 13.94 -30.63 -13.02
C ARG A 18 13.86 -29.46 -12.02
N PRO A 19 14.98 -29.02 -11.40
CA PRO A 19 15.00 -27.82 -10.60
C PRO A 19 15.08 -26.62 -11.55
N GLY A 20 13.93 -26.11 -11.96
CA GLY A 20 13.83 -24.94 -12.82
C GLY A 20 12.39 -24.51 -12.85
N THR A 21 12.14 -23.30 -12.37
CA THR A 21 10.82 -22.68 -12.18
C THR A 21 9.94 -23.34 -11.11
N ALA A 22 10.11 -22.87 -9.87
CA ALA A 22 8.98 -22.78 -8.97
C ALA A 22 7.85 -22.02 -9.70
N PRO A 23 6.59 -22.48 -9.67
CA PRO A 23 5.49 -21.68 -10.19
C PRO A 23 5.48 -20.36 -9.42
N LYS A 24 5.76 -19.26 -10.13
CA LYS A 24 5.57 -17.90 -9.63
C LYS A 24 4.19 -17.86 -8.99
N SER A 25 4.14 -17.46 -7.73
CA SER A 25 2.95 -17.55 -6.91
C SER A 25 1.75 -16.95 -7.64
N ALA A 26 0.69 -17.74 -7.83
CA ALA A 26 -0.59 -17.26 -8.34
C ALA A 26 -1.27 -16.25 -7.40
N SER A 27 -0.71 -16.02 -6.20
CA SER A 27 -1.21 -15.05 -5.23
C SER A 27 -0.83 -13.60 -5.57
N THR A 28 0.30 -13.39 -6.26
CA THR A 28 0.79 -12.04 -6.59
C THR A 28 -0.06 -11.38 -7.69
N GLY A 29 -0.59 -12.17 -8.64
CA GLY A 29 -1.45 -11.66 -9.72
C GLY A 29 -2.88 -11.33 -9.27
N LEU A 30 -3.40 -12.01 -8.24
CA LEU A 30 -4.76 -11.76 -7.74
C LEU A 30 -4.85 -10.39 -7.04
N GLY A 31 -3.82 -10.01 -6.28
CA GLY A 31 -3.75 -8.70 -5.63
C GLY A 31 -3.66 -7.55 -6.64
N GLU A 32 -2.82 -7.69 -7.67
CA GLU A 32 -2.66 -6.67 -8.71
C GLU A 32 -3.92 -6.52 -9.56
N ALA A 33 -4.53 -7.63 -9.99
CA ALA A 33 -5.77 -7.60 -10.76
C ALA A 33 -6.93 -7.01 -9.95
N PHE A 34 -6.99 -7.28 -8.64
CA PHE A 34 -7.99 -6.70 -7.76
C PHE A 34 -7.83 -5.18 -7.62
N LEU A 35 -6.60 -4.70 -7.42
CA LEU A 35 -6.32 -3.26 -7.35
C LEU A 35 -6.63 -2.55 -8.67
N ALA A 36 -6.30 -3.19 -9.81
CA ALA A 36 -6.63 -2.65 -11.13
C ALA A 36 -8.15 -2.53 -11.34
N ALA A 37 -8.93 -3.54 -10.91
CA ALA A 37 -10.38 -3.50 -10.96
C ALA A 37 -10.97 -2.41 -10.06
N LEU A 38 -10.47 -2.28 -8.83
CA LEU A 38 -10.87 -1.21 -7.91
C LEU A 38 -10.55 0.18 -8.45
N HIS A 39 -9.37 0.34 -9.07
CA HIS A 39 -8.98 1.59 -9.69
C HIS A 39 -9.91 1.96 -10.86
N ALA A 40 -10.24 0.99 -11.73
CA ALA A 40 -11.17 1.20 -12.84
C ALA A 40 -12.58 1.57 -12.36
N ASP A 41 -13.07 0.90 -11.30
CA ASP A 41 -14.34 1.22 -10.66
C ASP A 41 -14.34 2.65 -10.06
N PHE A 42 -13.25 3.03 -9.39
CA PHE A 42 -13.10 4.37 -8.85
C PHE A 42 -13.07 5.45 -9.95
N LEU A 43 -12.41 5.19 -11.08
CA LEU A 43 -12.41 6.11 -12.22
C LEU A 43 -13.81 6.28 -12.83
N ALA A 44 -14.58 5.19 -12.93
CA ALA A 44 -15.91 5.21 -13.53
C ALA A 44 -17.00 5.78 -12.60
N HIS A 45 -16.90 5.52 -11.29
CA HIS A 45 -18.00 5.72 -10.34
C HIS A 45 -17.61 6.44 -9.05
N GLY A 46 -16.31 6.61 -8.79
CA GLY A 46 -15.79 7.09 -7.51
C GLY A 46 -16.32 8.46 -7.10
N ALA A 47 -16.35 9.43 -8.01
CA ALA A 47 -16.86 10.78 -7.72
C ALA A 47 -18.34 10.76 -7.28
N GLY A 48 -19.19 10.02 -8.00
CA GLY A 48 -20.61 9.89 -7.66
C GLY A 48 -20.86 9.07 -6.40
N ALA A 49 -20.00 8.09 -6.10
CA ALA A 49 -20.05 7.36 -4.83
C ALA A 49 -19.67 8.25 -3.65
N ILE A 50 -18.64 9.09 -3.80
CA ILE A 50 -18.22 10.07 -2.79
C ILE A 50 -19.34 11.09 -2.52
N GLU A 51 -19.97 11.60 -3.57
CA GLU A 51 -21.10 12.52 -3.46
C GLU A 51 -22.27 11.89 -2.70
N ARG A 52 -22.67 10.67 -3.07
CA ARG A 52 -23.72 9.93 -2.35
C ARG A 52 -23.38 9.72 -0.89
N VAL A 53 -22.16 9.31 -0.56
CA VAL A 53 -21.73 9.15 0.84
C VAL A 53 -21.79 10.47 1.61
N ARG A 54 -21.44 11.60 0.97
CA ARG A 54 -21.56 12.93 1.59
C ARG A 54 -23.00 13.30 1.93
N LEU A 55 -23.95 12.93 1.07
CA LEU A 55 -25.37 13.24 1.25
C LEU A 55 -26.07 12.26 2.21
N ASP A 56 -25.84 10.96 2.05
CA ASP A 56 -26.55 9.90 2.78
C ASP A 56 -25.95 9.67 4.17
N ASN A 57 -24.63 9.78 4.32
CA ASN A 57 -23.93 9.56 5.59
C ASN A 57 -22.72 10.53 5.76
N PRO A 58 -23.00 11.81 6.08
CA PRO A 58 -21.96 12.82 6.21
C PRO A 58 -20.93 12.51 7.31
N THR A 59 -21.33 11.78 8.37
CA THR A 59 -20.38 11.36 9.42
C THR A 59 -19.35 10.37 8.91
N ALA A 60 -19.76 9.40 8.09
CA ALA A 60 -18.82 8.46 7.46
C ALA A 60 -17.90 9.18 6.46
N TYR A 61 -18.43 10.17 5.72
CA TYR A 61 -17.65 10.99 4.81
C TYR A 61 -16.51 11.74 5.53
N ILE A 62 -16.80 12.42 6.64
CA ILE A 62 -15.79 13.16 7.41
C ILE A 62 -14.71 12.22 7.98
N LYS A 63 -15.10 11.02 8.44
CA LYS A 63 -14.13 10.01 8.91
C LYS A 63 -13.23 9.49 7.78
N LEU A 64 -13.76 9.36 6.57
CA LEU A 64 -12.96 9.01 5.39
C LEU A 64 -11.95 10.11 5.08
N CYS A 65 -12.37 11.38 5.12
CA CYS A 65 -11.45 12.50 4.96
C CYS A 65 -10.34 12.49 6.03
N ASP A 66 -10.70 12.27 7.30
CA ASP A 66 -9.74 12.16 8.41
C ASP A 66 -8.75 11.00 8.24
N ALA A 67 -9.20 9.87 7.71
CA ALA A 67 -8.33 8.71 7.46
C ALA A 67 -7.37 8.90 6.27
N LEU A 68 -7.72 9.75 5.30
CA LEU A 68 -6.89 10.08 4.14
C LEU A 68 -5.89 11.21 4.44
N LEU A 69 -6.19 12.05 5.43
CA LEU A 69 -5.26 13.06 5.93
C LEU A 69 -4.09 12.36 6.64
N PRO A 70 -2.83 12.74 6.35
CA PRO A 70 -1.70 12.23 7.11
C PRO A 70 -1.86 12.62 8.58
N LYS A 71 -1.90 11.62 9.48
CA LYS A 71 -2.21 11.83 10.91
C LYS A 71 -1.18 12.67 11.65
N ASP A 72 0.02 12.84 11.08
CA ASP A 72 1.15 13.52 11.70
C ASP A 72 1.26 15.01 11.36
N VAL A 73 0.35 15.58 10.55
CA VAL A 73 0.40 17.04 10.26
C VAL A 73 -0.09 17.86 11.44
N ALA A 74 -0.82 17.25 12.38
CA ALA A 74 -1.27 17.90 13.61
C ALA A 74 -0.30 17.66 14.78
N SER A 75 1.01 17.86 14.58
CA SER A 75 1.84 18.24 15.71
C SER A 75 1.46 19.69 16.06
N PRO A 76 0.92 20.01 17.25
CA PRO A 76 0.87 21.39 17.67
C PRO A 76 2.31 21.93 17.59
N LEU A 77 2.52 22.88 16.68
CA LEU A 77 3.79 23.57 16.50
C LEU A 77 3.99 24.44 17.73
N ASP A 78 4.54 23.88 18.80
CA ASP A 78 5.12 24.70 19.87
C ASP A 78 6.57 24.98 19.49
N GLU A 79 6.73 25.91 18.56
CA GLU A 79 8.02 26.45 18.10
C GLU A 79 8.65 27.41 19.13
N ARG A 80 7.91 27.76 20.19
CA ARG A 80 8.35 28.66 21.25
C ARG A 80 9.41 27.99 22.10
N GLY A 81 10.65 28.45 21.96
CA GLY A 81 11.79 28.03 22.79
C GLY A 81 12.82 27.15 22.08
N LEU A 82 12.66 26.89 20.78
CA LEU A 82 13.72 26.28 19.97
C LEU A 82 14.80 27.32 19.64
N SER A 83 16.07 26.92 19.66
CA SER A 83 17.15 27.74 19.11
C SER A 83 17.09 27.75 17.57
N ASP A 84 17.75 28.73 16.94
CA ASP A 84 17.81 28.84 15.47
C ASP A 84 18.35 27.54 14.83
N GLU A 85 19.30 26.87 15.47
CA GLU A 85 19.90 25.62 15.00
C GLU A 85 18.92 24.43 15.13
N GLU A 86 18.05 24.46 16.14
CA GLU A 86 16.99 23.47 16.33
C GLU A 86 15.84 23.71 15.35
N LEU A 87 15.53 24.97 15.06
CA LEU A 87 14.58 25.37 14.02
C LEU A 87 15.05 24.91 12.63
N ASP A 88 16.31 25.14 12.27
CA ASP A 88 16.88 24.71 10.99
C ASP A 88 16.84 23.18 10.83
N ARG A 89 17.19 22.45 11.89
CA ARG A 89 17.12 20.99 11.92
C ARG A 89 15.68 20.51 11.72
N ARG A 90 14.73 21.18 12.37
CA ARG A 90 13.31 20.83 12.32
C ARG A 90 12.69 21.14 10.96
N ILE A 91 13.02 22.27 10.35
CA ILE A 91 12.63 22.61 8.98
C ILE A 91 13.13 21.52 8.03
N GLY A 92 14.38 21.07 8.18
CA GLY A 92 14.94 19.97 7.39
C GLY A 92 14.17 18.64 7.54
N GLU A 93 13.67 18.33 8.73
CA GLU A 93 12.84 17.13 8.97
C GLU A 93 11.47 17.22 8.30
N ILE A 94 10.80 18.36 8.43
CA ILE A 94 9.48 18.60 7.84
C ILE A 94 9.58 18.53 6.31
N LEU A 95 10.60 19.16 5.71
CA LEU A 95 10.82 19.10 4.26
C LEU A 95 11.01 17.65 3.77
N ARG A 96 11.73 16.81 4.52
CA ARG A 96 11.91 15.38 4.19
C ARG A 96 10.61 14.59 4.32
N GLN A 97 9.80 14.88 5.34
CA GLN A 97 8.51 14.23 5.56
C GLN A 97 7.50 14.58 4.46
N CYS A 98 7.47 15.82 4.00
CA CYS A 98 6.60 16.22 2.89
C CYS A 98 7.04 15.61 1.55
N GLN A 99 8.36 15.48 1.33
CA GLN A 99 8.90 14.82 0.14
C GLN A 99 8.57 13.32 0.08
N SER A 100 8.63 12.61 1.21
CA SER A 100 8.30 11.17 1.25
C SER A 100 6.80 10.89 1.13
N ALA A 101 5.95 11.86 1.48
CA ALA A 101 4.49 11.77 1.32
C ALA A 101 4.00 12.10 -0.10
N GLY A 102 4.87 12.56 -1.00
CA GLY A 102 4.48 12.95 -2.37
C GLY A 102 3.54 14.17 -2.42
N LEU A 103 3.43 14.93 -1.33
CA LEU A 103 2.72 16.20 -1.33
C LEU A 103 3.66 17.29 -1.87
N GLU A 104 3.37 17.82 -3.05
CA GLU A 104 3.97 19.07 -3.48
C GLU A 104 3.49 20.17 -2.53
N ILE A 105 4.38 20.64 -1.64
CA ILE A 105 4.15 21.91 -0.95
C ILE A 105 4.21 22.96 -2.06
N GLY A 106 3.03 23.40 -2.51
CA GLY A 106 2.92 24.47 -3.49
C GLY A 106 3.72 25.66 -3.01
N THR A 107 4.85 25.93 -3.65
CA THR A 107 5.45 27.26 -3.58
C THR A 107 4.40 28.19 -4.13
N ALA A 108 3.86 29.06 -3.28
CA ALA A 108 2.95 30.09 -3.71
C ALA A 108 3.63 30.84 -4.87
N GLN A 109 3.13 30.66 -6.09
CA GLN A 109 3.48 31.56 -7.18
C GLN A 109 2.97 32.93 -6.76
N ALA A 110 3.89 33.78 -6.33
CA ALA A 110 3.67 35.21 -6.25
C ALA A 110 3.35 35.69 -7.66
N ALA A 111 2.07 35.85 -7.95
CA ALA A 111 1.60 36.62 -9.08
C ALA A 111 2.14 38.05 -8.95
N ARG A 112 2.90 38.50 -9.95
CA ARG A 112 3.19 39.90 -10.24
C ARG A 112 2.68 40.20 -11.64
#